data_AF-A0A2K9PLB6-F1
#
_entry.id   AF-A0A2K9PLB6-F1
#
_cell.length_a   1.000
_cell.length_b   1.000
_cell.length_c   1.000
_cell.angle_alpha   90.00
_cell.angle_beta   90.00
_cell.angle_gamma   90.00
#
_symmetry.space_group_name_H-M   'P 1'
#
loop_
_entity.id
_entity.type
_entity.pdbx_description
1 polymer ?
#
loop_
_entity_poly.entity_id
_entity_poly.type
_entity_poly.pdbx_seq_one_letter_code
_entity_poly.pdbx_strand_id
1 'polypeptide(L)'
;MDNAFIADNYMIYFSIGSIISGISLIITLIASIILVSKIAKPSTYLILFGAILKVITLLFGFFIPHISSGSENLITFQAINSIFIGFSVLIFAIGLIMFSTQIIQEKTKP
;
A
#
# COMPACT_ATOMS: atom_id res chain seq x y z
N MET A 1 -15.87 25.22 24.00
CA MET A 1 -16.47 23.91 23.69
C MET A 1 -16.14 23.44 22.27
N ASP A 2 -15.44 24.22 21.45
CA ASP A 2 -15.15 23.87 20.04
C ASP A 2 -14.00 22.86 19.84
N ASN A 3 -13.01 22.83 20.73
CA ASN A 3 -11.84 21.97 20.55
C ASN A 3 -12.15 20.46 20.67
N ALA A 4 -13.17 20.09 21.46
CA ALA A 4 -13.59 18.70 21.63
C ALA A 4 -14.37 18.19 20.40
N PHE A 5 -15.27 19.01 19.86
CA PHE A 5 -16.05 18.67 18.66
C PHE A 5 -15.16 18.51 17.41
N ILE A 6 -14.12 19.33 17.29
CA ILE A 6 -13.14 19.23 16.21
C ILE A 6 -12.30 17.95 16.34
N ALA A 7 -11.84 17.63 17.56
CA ALA A 7 -11.08 16.41 17.83
C ALA A 7 -11.87 15.13 17.52
N ASP A 8 -13.16 15.09 17.87
CA ASP A 8 -14.04 13.95 17.59
C ASP A 8 -14.24 13.73 16.08
N ASN A 9 -14.42 14.80 15.30
CA ASN A 9 -14.54 14.69 13.86
C ASN A 9 -13.23 14.21 13.19
N TYR A 10 -12.07 14.70 13.65
CA TYR A 10 -10.78 14.21 13.14
C TYR A 10 -10.58 12.71 13.41
N MET A 11 -10.96 12.23 14.59
CA MET A 11 -10.90 10.81 14.92
C MET A 11 -11.81 9.97 14.01
N ILE A 12 -13.00 10.47 13.67
CA ILE A 12 -13.92 9.80 12.74
C ILE A 12 -13.32 9.73 11.33
N TYR A 13 -12.82 10.85 10.78
CA TYR A 13 -12.20 10.86 9.45
C TYR A 13 -10.96 9.95 9.39
N PHE A 14 -10.12 9.97 10.41
CA PHE A 14 -8.96 9.10 10.52
C PHE A 14 -9.35 7.62 10.56
N SER A 15 -10.39 7.28 11.32
CA SER A 15 -10.91 5.91 11.43
C SER A 15 -11.47 5.41 10.10
N ILE A 16 -12.29 6.23 9.42
CA ILE A 16 -12.84 5.90 8.10
C ILE A 16 -11.72 5.71 7.07
N GLY A 17 -10.77 6.63 7.01
CA GLY A 17 -9.62 6.53 6.11
C GLY A 17 -8.78 5.27 6.35
N SER A 18 -8.59 4.89 7.61
CA SER A 18 -7.87 3.68 8.00
C SER A 18 -8.59 2.41 7.57
N ILE A 19 -9.91 2.33 7.78
CA ILE A 19 -10.74 1.19 7.35
C ILE A 19 -10.71 1.04 5.83
N ILE A 20 -10.94 2.13 5.09
CA ILE A 20 -10.93 2.12 3.62
C ILE A 20 -9.56 1.67 3.10
N SER A 21 -8.48 2.18 3.70
CA SER A 21 -7.11 1.81 3.33
C SER A 21 -6.84 0.32 3.57
N GLY A 22 -7.28 -0.21 4.72
CA GLY A 22 -7.15 -1.63 5.06
C GLY A 22 -7.91 -2.54 4.08
N ILE A 23 -9.18 -2.23 3.80
CA ILE A 23 -9.99 -2.98 2.84
C ILE A 23 -9.38 -2.94 1.45
N SER A 24 -8.95 -1.75 0.99
CA SER A 24 -8.33 -1.57 -0.32
C SER A 24 -7.06 -2.41 -0.47
N LEU A 25 -6.26 -2.49 0.60
CA LEU A 25 -5.04 -3.28 0.62
C LEU A 25 -5.32 -4.78 0.52
N ILE A 26 -6.32 -5.29 1.26
CA ILE A 26 -6.74 -6.70 1.19
C ILE A 26 -7.21 -7.05 -0.22
N ILE A 27 -8.07 -6.23 -0.81
CA ILE A 27 -8.57 -6.43 -2.18
C ILE A 27 -7.41 -6.44 -3.19
N THR A 28 -6.50 -5.47 -3.08
CA THR A 28 -5.34 -5.35 -3.97
C THR A 28 -4.42 -6.56 -3.87
N LEU A 29 -4.18 -7.04 -2.64
CA LEU A 29 -3.35 -8.22 -2.41
C LEU A 29 -3.98 -9.48 -3.01
N ILE A 30 -5.27 -9.72 -2.74
CA ILE A 30 -6.01 -10.87 -3.29
C ILE A 30 -6.00 -10.82 -4.83
N ALA A 31 -6.30 -9.66 -5.42
CA ALA A 31 -6.28 -9.48 -6.87
C ALA A 31 -4.90 -9.78 -7.46
N SER A 32 -3.83 -9.32 -6.81
CA SER A 32 -2.45 -9.57 -7.24
C SER A 32 -2.08 -11.06 -7.16
N ILE A 33 -2.50 -11.76 -6.11
CA ILE A 33 -2.29 -13.21 -5.96
C ILE A 33 -3.02 -13.96 -7.08
N ILE A 34 -4.29 -13.64 -7.32
CA ILE A 34 -5.07 -14.27 -8.40
C ILE A 34 -4.41 -14.03 -9.76
N LEU A 35 -3.89 -12.82 -10.00
CA LEU A 35 -3.23 -12.46 -11.25
C LEU A 35 -1.98 -13.30 -11.49
N VAL A 36 -1.14 -13.46 -10.46
CA VAL A 36 0.05 -14.32 -10.52
C VAL A 36 -0.34 -15.78 -10.76
N SER A 37 -1.34 -16.29 -10.04
CA SER A 37 -1.78 -17.68 -10.19
C SER A 37 -2.34 -18.01 -11.58
N LYS A 38 -2.87 -17.02 -12.31
CA LYS A 38 -3.46 -17.23 -13.64
C LYS A 38 -2.48 -17.03 -14.80
N ILE A 39 -1.57 -16.06 -14.69
CA ILE A 39 -0.73 -15.63 -15.83
C ILE A 39 0.75 -15.91 -15.59
N ALA A 40 1.20 -15.87 -14.32
CA ALA A 40 2.58 -16.20 -13.90
C ALA A 40 3.69 -15.52 -14.76
N LYS A 41 3.51 -14.23 -15.10
CA LYS A 41 4.50 -13.44 -15.84
C LYS A 41 5.35 -12.58 -14.92
N PRO A 42 6.58 -12.18 -15.35
CA PRO A 42 7.44 -11.29 -14.57
C PRO A 42 6.75 -10.01 -14.08
N SER A 43 5.88 -9.41 -14.90
CA SER A 43 5.10 -8.23 -14.54
C SER A 43 4.09 -8.51 -13.41
N THR A 44 3.44 -9.66 -13.41
CA THR A 44 2.50 -10.06 -12.35
C THR A 44 3.20 -10.29 -11.01
N TYR A 45 4.41 -10.85 -11.01
CA TYR A 45 5.22 -10.95 -9.80
C TYR A 45 5.64 -9.59 -9.26
N LEU A 46 5.93 -8.62 -10.14
CA LEU A 46 6.28 -7.25 -9.73
C LEU A 46 5.08 -6.53 -9.08
N ILE A 47 3.88 -6.72 -9.61
CA ILE A 47 2.62 -6.24 -9.02
C ILE A 47 2.43 -6.84 -7.62
N LEU A 48 2.57 -8.16 -7.49
CA LEU A 48 2.44 -8.85 -6.20
C LEU A 48 3.50 -8.37 -5.20
N PHE A 49 4.75 -8.18 -5.66
CA PHE A 49 5.83 -7.67 -4.82
C PHE A 49 5.53 -6.27 -4.29
N GLY A 50 5.05 -5.35 -5.14
CA GLY A 50 4.62 -4.02 -4.70
C GLY A 50 3.45 -4.07 -3.70
N ALA A 51 2.48 -4.96 -3.91
CA ALA A 51 1.36 -5.16 -2.99
C ALA A 51 1.82 -5.71 -1.63
N ILE A 52 2.72 -6.69 -1.61
CA ILE A 52 3.32 -7.24 -0.37
C ILE A 52 4.13 -6.18 0.34
N LEU A 53 4.94 -5.41 -0.37
CA LEU A 53 5.76 -4.35 0.23
C LEU A 53 4.86 -3.31 0.93
N LYS A 54 3.74 -2.95 0.30
CA LYS A 54 2.74 -2.06 0.91
C LYS A 54 2.13 -2.63 2.19
N VAL A 55 1.85 -3.94 2.23
CA VAL A 55 1.36 -4.64 3.44
C VAL A 55 2.41 -4.55 4.55
N ILE A 56 3.66 -4.87 4.22
CA ILE A 56 4.79 -4.83 5.15
C ILE A 56 4.94 -3.42 5.73
N THR A 57 4.95 -2.38 4.87
CA THR A 57 5.05 -0.99 5.30
C THR A 57 3.89 -0.58 6.23
N LEU A 58 2.66 -1.02 5.94
CA LEU A 58 1.53 -0.74 6.82
C LEU A 58 1.68 -1.41 8.19
N LEU A 59 2.13 -2.66 8.23
CA LEU A 59 2.41 -3.37 9.49
C LEU A 59 3.51 -2.68 10.29
N PHE A 60 4.61 -2.29 9.66
CA PHE A 60 5.67 -1.52 10.31
C PHE A 60 5.16 -0.18 10.84
N GLY A 61 4.32 0.52 10.05
CA GLY A 61 3.61 1.73 10.45
C GLY A 61 2.75 1.57 11.70
N PHE A 62 2.13 0.41 11.88
CA PHE A 62 1.27 0.10 13.02
C PHE A 62 2.07 -0.31 14.27
N PHE A 63 3.07 -1.17 14.13
CA PHE A 63 3.75 -1.75 15.30
C PHE A 63 4.84 -0.85 15.91
N ILE A 64 5.57 -0.08 15.10
CA ILE A 64 6.73 0.68 15.60
C ILE A 64 6.40 1.83 16.55
N PRO A 65 5.29 2.59 16.38
CA PRO A 65 4.88 3.61 17.35
C PRO A 65 4.70 3.09 18.78
N HIS A 66 4.36 1.80 18.94
CA HIS A 66 4.20 1.16 20.24
C HIS A 66 5.52 0.69 20.88
N ILE A 67 6.60 0.65 20.09
CA ILE A 67 7.93 0.19 20.52
C ILE A 67 8.87 1.39 20.72
N SER A 68 8.65 2.51 20.01
CA SER A 68 9.51 3.69 20.13
C SER A 68 9.17 4.53 21.36
N SER A 69 10.09 4.60 22.32
CA SER A 69 10.05 5.57 23.41
C SER A 69 10.63 6.92 22.93
N GLY A 70 9.77 7.86 22.52
CA GLY A 70 10.17 9.23 22.18
C GLY A 70 9.48 9.79 20.93
N SER A 71 9.02 11.04 21.00
CA SER A 71 8.29 11.71 19.91
C SER A 71 9.14 11.97 18.67
N GLU A 72 10.44 12.24 18.82
CA GLU A 72 11.36 12.41 17.67
C GLU A 72 11.51 11.11 16.86
N ASN A 73 11.70 9.98 17.56
CA ASN A 73 11.80 8.66 16.92
C ASN A 73 10.53 8.31 16.14
N LEU A 74 9.36 8.69 16.69
CA LEU A 74 8.08 8.51 16.01
C LEU A 74 7.99 9.33 14.72
N ILE A 75 8.42 10.60 14.74
CA ILE A 75 8.39 11.49 13.56
C ILE A 75 9.34 10.98 12.47
N THR A 76 10.59 10.66 12.82
CA THR A 76 11.57 10.11 11.88
C THR A 76 11.06 8.80 11.28
N PHE A 77 10.46 7.94 12.11
CA PHE A 77 9.88 6.69 11.63
C PHE A 77 8.72 6.92 10.66
N GLN A 78 7.80 7.84 10.96
CA GLN A 78 6.71 8.19 10.04
C GLN A 78 7.22 8.74 8.70
N ALA A 79 8.29 9.54 8.72
CA ALA A 79 8.93 10.04 7.50
C ALA A 79 9.50 8.89 6.65
N ILE A 80 10.24 7.96 7.27
CA ILE A 80 10.76 6.76 6.61
C ILE A 80 9.61 5.91 6.07
N ASN A 81 8.59 5.65 6.88
CA ASN A 81 7.42 4.87 6.50
C ASN A 81 6.72 5.46 5.27
N SER A 82 6.60 6.79 5.20
CA SER A 82 6.00 7.49 4.06
C SER A 82 6.80 7.28 2.76
N ILE A 83 8.14 7.26 2.84
CA ILE A 83 9.00 6.93 1.69
C ILE A 83 8.75 5.50 1.22
N PHE A 84 8.70 4.54 2.15
CA PHE A 84 8.40 3.14 1.83
C PHE A 84 7.01 2.94 1.22
N ILE A 85 6.00 3.69 1.69
CA ILE A 85 4.66 3.68 1.08
C ILE A 85 4.75 4.16 -0.37
N GLY A 86 5.40 5.30 -0.60
CA GLY A 86 5.59 5.85 -1.95
C GLY A 86 6.32 4.88 -2.88
N PHE A 87 7.40 4.26 -2.39
CA PHE A 87 8.17 3.28 -3.13
C PHE A 87 7.36 2.01 -3.47
N SER A 88 6.57 1.52 -2.52
CA SER A 88 5.69 0.36 -2.73
C SER A 88 4.64 0.63 -3.82
N VAL A 89 4.04 1.82 -3.80
CA VAL A 89 3.09 2.27 -4.83
C VAL A 89 3.77 2.40 -6.19
N LEU A 90 4.99 2.93 -6.23
CA LEU A 90 5.77 3.07 -7.46
C LEU A 90 6.07 1.71 -8.10
N ILE A 91 6.56 0.74 -7.33
CA ILE A 91 6.79 -0.63 -7.82
C ILE A 91 5.50 -1.24 -8.36
N PHE A 92 4.40 -1.12 -7.61
CA PHE A 92 3.10 -1.65 -8.03
C PHE A 92 2.64 -1.03 -9.36
N ALA A 93 2.76 0.29 -9.51
CA ALA A 93 2.40 1.00 -10.73
C ALA A 93 3.27 0.59 -11.93
N ILE A 94 4.59 0.44 -11.76
CA ILE A 94 5.49 -0.08 -12.80
C ILE A 94 5.05 -1.47 -13.23
N GLY A 95 4.71 -2.34 -12.27
CA GLY A 95 4.22 -3.69 -12.55
C GLY A 95 2.95 -3.68 -13.39
N LEU A 96 2.00 -2.81 -13.08
CA LEU A 96 0.76 -2.64 -13.85
C LEU A 96 1.02 -2.15 -15.28
N ILE A 97 1.91 -1.17 -15.45
CA ILE A 97 2.28 -0.66 -16.78
C ILE A 97 2.92 -1.77 -17.61
N MET A 98 3.90 -2.49 -17.04
CA MET A 98 4.54 -3.62 -17.71
C MET A 98 3.54 -4.70 -18.09
N PHE A 99 2.61 -5.04 -17.18
CA PHE A 99 1.58 -6.04 -17.44
C PHE A 99 0.64 -5.60 -18.58
N SER A 100 0.22 -4.34 -18.57
CA SER A 100 -0.64 -3.77 -19.63
C SER A 100 0.04 -3.83 -21.00
N THR A 101 1.30 -3.39 -21.08
CA THR A 101 2.07 -3.43 -22.35
C THR A 101 2.27 -4.86 -22.87
N GLN A 102 2.54 -5.83 -21.99
CA GLN A 102 2.69 -7.24 -22.37
C GLN A 102 1.40 -7.82 -22.96
N ILE A 103 0.25 -7.54 -22.36
CA ILE A 103 -1.05 -8.00 -22.89
C ILE A 103 -1.30 -7.43 -24.29
N ILE A 104 -1.00 -6.14 -24.48
CA ILE A 104 -1.19 -5.48 -25.78
C ILE A 104 -0.29 -6.12 -26.84
N GLN A 105 0.98 -6.37 -26.52
CA GLN A 105 1.93 -7.01 -27.44
C GLN A 105 1.51 -8.44 -27.82
N GLU A 106 1.00 -9.22 -26.88
CA GLU A 106 0.52 -10.59 -27.16
C GLU A 106 -0.72 -10.62 -28.03
N LYS A 107 -1.60 -9.61 -27.91
CA LYS A 107 -2.78 -9.47 -28.78
C LYS A 107 -2.46 -8.95 -30.19
N THR A 108 -1.31 -8.30 -30.38
CA THR A 108 -0.92 -7.66 -31.65
C THR A 108 0.17 -8.41 -32.41
N LYS A 109 0.74 -9.47 -31.83
CA LYS A 109 1.58 -10.41 -32.59
C LYS A 109 0.69 -11.22 -33.55
N PRO A 110 1.02 -11.25 -34.86
CA PRO A 110 0.27 -12.00 -35.86
C PRO A 110 0.36 -13.52 -35.65
#